data_AF-A0A927NV75-F1
#
_entry.id   AF-A0A927NV75-F1
#
_cell.length_a   1.000
_cell.length_b   1.000
_cell.length_c   1.000
_cell.angle_alpha   90.00
_cell.angle_beta   90.00
_cell.angle_gamma   90.00
#
_symmetry.space_group_name_H-M   'P 1'
#
loop_
_entity.id
_entity.type
_entity.pdbx_description
1 polymer ?
#
loop_
_entity_poly.entity_id
_entity_poly.type
_entity_poly.pdbx_seq_one_letter_code
_entity_poly.pdbx_strand_id
1 'polypeptide(L)'
;MEEITITQNGFDGRYMSYLYGKVRERFSFLPSECQLQTDGDHLELAFKTERAYCPYVRRFAEDTIADVIAVGYKYAYFEKRLNLPLLSALQKRLLFTALVAADFKEDKAYALRHVCGQKHYCLDGTYHFRLRELTKRWSEVAEYVPVDMGEISLDGFLGFLIEDGESKLFVKDGKVYDEEYRLLSRSYLTGKETPVGEILLGQAGRVYCFGETDGETRSFLKKYYGKKAFFC
;
A
#
# COMPACT_ATOMS: atom_id res chain seq x y z
N MET A 1 27.08 -11.74 11.88
CA MET A 1 26.00 -10.96 11.23
C MET A 1 24.68 -11.54 11.68
N GLU A 2 23.66 -10.70 11.82
CA GLU A 2 22.28 -11.14 12.10
C GLU A 2 21.51 -11.17 10.78
N GLU A 3 20.57 -12.10 10.68
CA GLU A 3 19.74 -12.30 9.49
C GLU A 3 18.26 -12.11 9.84
N ILE A 4 17.55 -11.42 8.95
CA ILE A 4 16.10 -11.27 8.97
C ILE A 4 15.58 -11.94 7.71
N THR A 5 14.76 -12.97 7.87
CA THR A 5 14.19 -13.74 6.76
C THR A 5 12.70 -13.48 6.66
N ILE A 6 12.23 -13.17 5.45
CA ILE A 6 10.83 -13.00 5.11
C ILE A 6 10.50 -14.00 4.00
N THR A 7 9.42 -14.76 4.14
CA THR A 7 8.96 -15.74 3.16
C THR A 7 7.52 -15.48 2.76
N GLN A 8 7.20 -15.85 1.52
CA GLN A 8 5.85 -15.84 0.99
C GLN A 8 5.69 -16.97 -0.04
N ASN A 9 4.49 -17.52 -0.17
CA ASN A 9 4.11 -18.29 -1.35
C ASN A 9 4.34 -17.49 -2.66
N GLY A 10 4.97 -18.13 -3.65
CA GLY A 10 5.59 -17.53 -4.83
C GLY A 10 4.65 -17.14 -5.98
N PHE A 11 3.34 -17.34 -5.84
CA PHE A 11 2.37 -16.97 -6.89
C PHE A 11 2.30 -15.46 -7.17
N ASP A 12 2.74 -14.61 -6.23
CA ASP A 12 2.69 -13.16 -6.37
C ASP A 12 3.92 -12.48 -5.75
N GLY A 13 4.95 -12.27 -6.56
CA GLY A 13 6.23 -11.70 -6.13
C GLY A 13 6.22 -10.19 -5.89
N ARG A 14 5.13 -9.47 -6.16
CA ARG A 14 5.12 -8.00 -6.02
C ARG A 14 5.36 -7.54 -4.58
N TYR A 15 4.83 -8.27 -3.61
CA TYR A 15 5.01 -7.92 -2.20
C TYR A 15 6.46 -8.08 -1.75
N MET A 16 7.12 -9.15 -2.20
CA MET A 16 8.54 -9.40 -1.92
C MET A 16 9.43 -8.40 -2.65
N SER A 17 9.12 -8.05 -3.90
CA SER A 17 9.82 -7.00 -4.65
C SER A 17 9.68 -5.62 -4.00
N TYR A 18 8.48 -5.29 -3.49
CA TYR A 18 8.23 -4.06 -2.75
C TYR A 18 9.08 -4.00 -1.47
N LEU A 19 9.04 -5.06 -0.65
CA LEU A 19 9.86 -5.18 0.56
C LEU A 19 11.35 -5.05 0.26
N TYR A 20 11.84 -5.80 -0.74
CA TYR A 20 13.22 -5.74 -1.20
C TYR A 20 13.63 -4.31 -1.56
N GLY A 21 12.83 -3.63 -2.40
CA GLY A 21 13.09 -2.26 -2.84
C GLY A 21 13.16 -1.27 -1.68
N LYS A 22 12.15 -1.26 -0.80
CA LYS A 22 12.05 -0.31 0.30
C LYS A 22 13.20 -0.47 1.30
N VAL A 23 13.47 -1.70 1.74
CA VAL A 23 14.49 -1.96 2.76
C VAL A 23 15.89 -1.72 2.18
N ARG A 24 16.16 -2.16 0.94
CA ARG A 24 17.45 -1.93 0.27
C ARG A 24 17.72 -0.45 0.06
N GLU A 25 16.74 0.32 -0.39
CA GLU A 25 16.88 1.77 -0.58
C GLU A 25 17.19 2.45 0.76
N ARG A 26 16.39 2.13 1.80
CA ARG A 26 16.49 2.75 3.12
C ARG A 26 17.82 2.52 3.82
N PHE A 27 18.47 1.38 3.59
CA PHE A 27 19.71 0.97 4.24
C PHE A 27 20.88 0.80 3.27
N SER A 28 20.79 1.41 2.08
CA SER A 28 21.83 1.38 1.05
C SER A 28 23.21 1.88 1.51
N PHE A 29 23.24 2.71 2.56
CA PHE A 29 24.46 3.25 3.17
C PHE A 29 25.08 2.34 4.26
N LEU A 30 24.42 1.24 4.64
CA LEU A 30 24.94 0.29 5.62
C LEU A 30 25.63 -0.89 4.93
N PRO A 31 26.62 -1.53 5.59
CA PRO A 31 27.17 -2.81 5.15
C PRO A 31 26.12 -3.90 5.40
N SER A 32 25.17 -4.03 4.47
CA SER A 32 24.10 -5.03 4.51
C SER A 32 24.02 -5.79 3.20
N GLU A 33 23.77 -7.09 3.29
CA GLU A 33 23.47 -7.93 2.15
C GLU A 33 21.97 -8.16 2.09
N CYS A 34 21.38 -8.02 0.91
CA CYS A 34 19.97 -8.27 0.68
C CYS A 34 19.83 -9.22 -0.51
N GLN A 35 19.20 -10.36 -0.29
CA GLN A 35 19.02 -11.41 -1.29
C GLN A 35 17.54 -11.76 -1.40
N LEU A 36 17.03 -11.76 -2.63
CA LEU A 36 15.71 -12.27 -2.98
C LEU A 36 15.93 -13.54 -3.82
N GLN A 37 15.47 -14.67 -3.30
CA GLN A 37 15.63 -15.97 -3.94
C GLN A 37 14.28 -16.69 -4.04
N THR A 38 14.18 -17.58 -5.02
CA THR A 38 13.07 -18.52 -5.13
C THR A 38 13.51 -19.85 -4.54
N ASP A 39 12.78 -20.32 -3.53
CA ASP A 39 12.97 -21.63 -2.91
C ASP A 39 11.72 -22.49 -3.18
N GLY A 40 11.79 -23.32 -4.23
CA GLY A 40 10.65 -24.10 -4.71
C GLY A 40 9.47 -23.21 -5.12
N ASP A 41 8.33 -23.40 -4.44
CA ASP A 41 7.12 -22.60 -4.63
C ASP A 41 7.08 -21.33 -3.77
N HIS A 42 8.15 -21.01 -3.05
CA HIS A 42 8.22 -19.85 -2.16
C HIS A 42 9.25 -18.82 -2.64
N LEU A 43 8.97 -17.57 -2.31
CA LEU A 43 9.94 -16.48 -2.39
C LEU A 43 10.48 -16.22 -0.99
N GLU A 44 11.80 -16.12 -0.89
CA GLU A 44 12.51 -15.81 0.34
C GLU A 44 13.33 -14.54 0.15
N LEU A 45 13.20 -13.63 1.10
CA LEU A 45 13.94 -12.39 1.20
C LEU A 45 14.76 -12.41 2.49
N ALA A 46 16.08 -12.42 2.35
CA ALA A 46 17.02 -12.41 3.45
C ALA A 46 17.78 -11.09 3.50
N PHE A 47 17.76 -10.44 4.67
CA PHE A 47 18.58 -9.27 4.97
C PHE A 47 19.60 -9.61 6.03
N LYS A 48 20.89 -9.52 5.68
CA LYS A 48 22.01 -9.70 6.60
C LYS A 48 22.61 -8.35 6.93
N THR A 49 22.79 -8.08 8.22
CA THR A 49 23.39 -6.84 8.70
C THR A 49 24.17 -7.08 9.99
N GLU A 50 24.95 -6.08 10.41
CA GLU A 50 25.64 -6.13 11.69
C GLU A 50 24.64 -6.08 12.86
N ARG A 51 25.02 -6.70 13.99
CA ARG A 51 24.16 -6.82 15.17
C ARG A 51 23.68 -5.47 15.70
N ALA A 52 24.50 -4.42 15.57
CA ALA A 52 24.17 -3.06 15.98
C ALA A 52 23.02 -2.44 15.17
N TYR A 53 22.91 -2.78 13.88
CA TYR A 53 21.89 -2.22 12.97
C TYR A 53 20.64 -3.10 12.86
N CYS A 54 20.74 -4.39 13.22
CA CYS A 54 19.65 -5.36 13.12
C CYS A 54 18.31 -4.86 13.72
N PRO A 55 18.25 -4.20 14.89
CA PRO A 55 16.98 -3.68 15.42
C PRO A 55 16.31 -2.64 14.51
N TYR A 56 17.10 -1.78 13.84
CA TYR A 56 16.58 -0.75 12.93
C TYR A 56 16.08 -1.35 11.63
N VAL A 57 16.85 -2.28 11.05
CA VAL A 57 16.45 -3.00 9.82
C VAL A 57 15.21 -3.82 10.09
N ARG A 58 15.14 -4.53 11.22
CA ARG A 58 13.97 -5.31 11.63
C ARG A 58 12.74 -4.44 11.77
N ARG A 59 12.82 -3.34 12.52
CA ARG A 59 11.68 -2.44 12.73
C ARG A 59 11.16 -1.86 11.42
N PHE A 60 12.05 -1.50 10.51
CA PHE A 60 11.66 -0.99 9.19
C PHE A 60 11.06 -2.09 8.30
N ALA A 61 11.61 -3.30 8.34
CA ALA A 61 11.05 -4.45 7.64
C ALA A 61 9.65 -4.80 8.17
N GLU A 62 9.46 -4.85 9.49
CA GLU A 62 8.15 -5.06 10.14
C GLU A 62 7.12 -3.99 9.73
N ASP A 63 7.53 -2.71 9.70
CA ASP A 63 6.67 -1.61 9.22
C ASP A 63 6.28 -1.76 7.74
N THR A 64 7.23 -2.19 6.91
CA THR A 64 7.00 -2.42 5.48
C THR A 64 6.14 -3.67 5.24
N ILE A 65 6.27 -4.71 6.07
CA ILE A 65 5.38 -5.87 6.06
C ILE A 65 3.96 -5.45 6.41
N ALA A 66 3.80 -4.55 7.39
CA ALA A 66 2.48 -4.02 7.73
C ALA A 66 1.86 -3.23 6.56
N ASP A 67 2.66 -2.52 5.73
CA ASP A 67 2.17 -1.91 4.48
C ASP A 67 1.69 -2.97 3.48
N VAL A 68 2.47 -4.04 3.27
CA VAL A 68 2.08 -5.16 2.38
C VAL A 68 0.72 -5.74 2.77
N ILE A 69 0.49 -5.91 4.08
CA ILE A 69 -0.76 -6.46 4.60
C ILE A 69 -1.90 -5.45 4.47
N ALA A 70 -1.72 -4.24 5.00
CA ALA A 70 -2.78 -3.23 5.06
C ALA A 70 -3.18 -2.70 3.68
N VAL A 71 -2.27 -2.74 2.69
CA VAL A 71 -2.53 -2.29 1.32
C VAL A 71 -2.70 -3.47 0.38
N GLY A 72 -1.66 -4.27 0.20
CA GLY A 72 -1.63 -5.31 -0.83
C GLY A 72 -2.64 -6.43 -0.59
N TYR A 73 -2.63 -7.01 0.60
CA TYR A 73 -3.54 -8.11 0.94
C TYR A 73 -4.98 -7.64 1.05
N LYS A 74 -5.21 -6.46 1.64
CA LYS A 74 -6.56 -5.84 1.73
C LYS A 74 -7.13 -5.52 0.35
N TYR A 75 -6.33 -4.95 -0.55
CA TYR A 75 -6.75 -4.69 -1.93
C TYR A 75 -7.16 -5.98 -2.65
N ALA A 76 -6.28 -7.00 -2.60
CA ALA A 76 -6.55 -8.31 -3.22
C ALA A 76 -7.78 -9.01 -2.61
N TYR A 77 -8.05 -8.77 -1.32
CA TYR A 77 -9.22 -9.27 -0.63
C TYR A 77 -10.52 -8.68 -1.19
N PHE A 78 -10.59 -7.36 -1.33
CA PHE A 78 -11.76 -6.69 -1.91
C PHE A 78 -11.94 -7.04 -3.38
N GLU A 79 -10.86 -7.06 -4.16
CA GLU A 79 -10.89 -7.41 -5.59
C GLU A 79 -11.49 -8.80 -5.82
N LYS A 80 -11.21 -9.77 -4.94
CA LYS A 80 -11.74 -11.14 -5.03
C LYS A 80 -13.18 -11.29 -4.54
N ARG A 81 -13.64 -10.43 -3.63
CA ARG A 81 -14.95 -10.57 -2.96
C ARG A 81 -16.04 -9.67 -3.52
N LEU A 82 -15.69 -8.47 -3.97
CA LEU A 82 -16.66 -7.48 -4.42
C LEU A 82 -16.99 -7.67 -5.90
N ASN A 83 -18.21 -8.11 -6.18
CA ASN A 83 -18.75 -8.14 -7.52
C ASN A 83 -19.54 -6.86 -7.82
N LEU A 84 -18.96 -5.96 -8.60
CA LEU A 84 -19.51 -4.63 -8.87
C LEU A 84 -19.76 -4.44 -10.38
N PRO A 85 -20.82 -5.02 -10.96
CA PRO A 85 -21.04 -5.06 -12.40
C PRO A 85 -21.24 -3.69 -13.04
N LEU A 86 -21.69 -2.68 -12.28
CA LEU A 86 -21.96 -1.33 -12.78
C LEU A 86 -20.72 -0.42 -12.83
N LEU A 87 -19.58 -0.88 -12.32
CA LEU A 87 -18.33 -0.13 -12.34
C LEU A 87 -17.37 -0.67 -13.42
N SER A 88 -16.75 0.25 -14.16
CA SER A 88 -15.62 -0.05 -15.04
C SER A 88 -14.41 -0.54 -14.25
N ALA A 89 -13.44 -1.18 -14.92
CA ALA A 89 -12.20 -1.63 -14.28
C ALA A 89 -11.44 -0.49 -13.57
N LEU A 90 -11.44 0.71 -14.16
CA LEU A 90 -10.85 1.90 -13.56
C LEU A 90 -11.57 2.31 -12.27
N GLN A 91 -12.90 2.37 -12.31
CA GLN A 91 -13.74 2.73 -11.16
C GLN A 91 -13.62 1.69 -10.03
N LYS A 92 -13.57 0.39 -10.34
CA LYS A 92 -13.30 -0.67 -9.37
C LYS A 92 -11.96 -0.46 -8.67
N ARG A 93 -10.89 -0.19 -9.43
CA ARG A 93 -9.57 0.09 -8.87
C ARG A 93 -9.58 1.30 -7.94
N LEU A 94 -10.26 2.39 -8.33
CA LEU A 94 -10.43 3.57 -7.47
C LEU A 94 -11.15 3.22 -6.18
N LEU A 95 -12.27 2.49 -6.25
CA LEU A 95 -13.02 2.07 -5.07
C LEU A 95 -12.17 1.21 -4.14
N PHE A 96 -11.51 0.16 -4.66
CA PHE A 96 -10.69 -0.72 -3.83
C PHE A 96 -9.54 0.03 -3.17
N THR A 97 -8.92 0.97 -3.90
CA THR A 97 -7.86 1.83 -3.36
C THR A 97 -8.40 2.75 -2.26
N ALA A 98 -9.59 3.32 -2.45
CA ALA A 98 -10.25 4.18 -1.48
C ALA A 98 -10.68 3.42 -0.21
N LEU A 99 -11.22 2.21 -0.33
CA LEU A 99 -11.54 1.33 0.80
C LEU A 99 -10.29 0.94 1.60
N VAL A 100 -9.17 0.70 0.90
CA VAL A 100 -7.88 0.48 1.56
C VAL A 100 -7.42 1.73 2.29
N ALA A 101 -7.49 2.89 1.63
CA ALA A 101 -7.05 4.16 2.19
C ALA A 101 -7.86 4.60 3.43
N ALA A 102 -9.15 4.29 3.48
CA ALA A 102 -10.04 4.68 4.59
C ALA A 102 -9.52 4.17 5.95
N ASP A 103 -9.21 2.87 6.07
CA ASP A 103 -8.76 2.29 7.34
C ASP A 103 -7.24 2.04 7.41
N PHE A 104 -6.46 2.61 6.48
CA PHE A 104 -5.04 2.26 6.32
C PHE A 104 -4.23 2.39 7.62
N LYS A 105 -4.39 3.50 8.36
CA LYS A 105 -3.64 3.75 9.60
C LYS A 105 -3.93 2.69 10.66
N GLU A 106 -5.20 2.34 10.83
CA GLU A 106 -5.67 1.40 11.84
C GLU A 106 -5.27 -0.04 11.49
N ASP A 107 -5.44 -0.43 10.23
CA ASP A 107 -5.09 -1.75 9.73
C ASP A 107 -3.58 -1.97 9.75
N LYS A 108 -2.78 -0.96 9.37
CA LYS A 108 -1.32 -1.02 9.47
C LYS A 108 -0.88 -1.18 10.91
N ALA A 109 -1.43 -0.40 11.84
CA ALA A 109 -1.12 -0.51 13.26
C ALA A 109 -1.51 -1.88 13.83
N TYR A 110 -2.66 -2.43 13.41
CA TYR A 110 -3.07 -3.77 13.78
C TYR A 110 -2.10 -4.83 13.25
N ALA A 111 -1.78 -4.80 11.96
CA ALA A 111 -0.86 -5.74 11.33
C ALA A 111 0.52 -5.70 12.00
N LEU A 112 1.08 -4.51 12.22
CA LEU A 112 2.39 -4.33 12.85
C LEU A 112 2.46 -5.01 14.23
N ARG A 113 1.45 -4.79 15.09
CA ARG A 113 1.40 -5.42 16.42
C ARG A 113 1.44 -6.95 16.40
N HIS A 114 0.95 -7.59 15.35
CA HIS A 114 0.89 -9.05 15.21
C HIS A 114 2.08 -9.63 14.44
N VAL A 115 2.83 -8.79 13.74
CA VAL A 115 4.03 -9.14 12.98
C VAL A 115 5.29 -9.01 13.85
N CYS A 116 5.38 -7.98 14.70
CA CYS A 116 6.60 -7.62 15.43
C CYS A 116 7.24 -8.75 16.27
N GLY A 117 8.57 -8.70 16.37
CA GLY A 117 9.36 -9.51 17.29
C GLY A 117 9.69 -10.92 16.79
N GLN A 118 9.42 -11.21 15.52
CA GLN A 118 9.72 -12.51 14.94
C GLN A 118 11.15 -12.56 14.38
N LYS A 119 11.74 -13.76 14.39
CA LYS A 119 13.04 -14.00 13.74
C LYS A 119 12.86 -14.31 12.24
N HIS A 120 11.82 -15.07 11.92
CA HIS A 120 11.42 -15.43 10.56
C HIS A 120 9.97 -14.97 10.35
N TYR A 121 9.71 -14.30 9.24
CA TYR A 121 8.40 -13.76 8.91
C TYR A 121 7.82 -14.55 7.74
N CYS A 122 6.71 -15.24 7.97
CA CYS A 122 5.93 -15.86 6.88
C CYS A 122 4.71 -14.97 6.62
N LEU A 123 4.65 -14.29 5.48
CA LEU A 123 3.63 -13.29 5.19
C LEU A 123 2.23 -13.91 5.08
N ASP A 124 2.09 -14.94 4.26
CA ASP A 124 0.86 -15.68 4.04
C ASP A 124 0.42 -16.42 5.30
N GLY A 125 1.35 -17.07 6.01
CA GLY A 125 1.06 -17.69 7.30
C GLY A 125 0.59 -16.67 8.34
N THR A 126 1.24 -15.53 8.45
CA THR A 126 0.81 -14.46 9.38
C THR A 126 -0.59 -13.98 9.03
N TYR A 127 -0.87 -13.74 7.75
CA TYR A 127 -2.18 -13.33 7.29
C TYR A 127 -3.28 -14.35 7.61
N HIS A 128 -3.07 -15.63 7.27
CA HIS A 128 -4.09 -16.67 7.44
C HIS A 128 -4.33 -17.09 8.89
N PHE A 129 -3.30 -17.02 9.75
CA PHE A 129 -3.38 -17.54 11.12
C PHE A 129 -3.46 -16.45 12.19
N ARG A 130 -2.74 -15.34 12.04
CA ARG A 130 -2.65 -14.29 13.08
C ARG A 130 -3.57 -13.09 12.83
N LEU A 131 -4.05 -12.91 11.60
CA LEU A 131 -4.82 -11.72 11.21
C LEU A 131 -6.30 -12.04 10.89
N ARG A 132 -6.86 -13.06 11.55
CA ARG A 132 -8.27 -13.47 11.36
C ARG A 132 -9.27 -12.37 11.75
N GLU A 133 -9.05 -11.68 12.86
CA GLU A 133 -9.92 -10.57 13.26
C GLU A 133 -9.84 -9.39 12.29
N LEU A 134 -8.66 -9.13 11.70
CA LEU A 134 -8.49 -8.11 10.68
C LEU A 134 -9.29 -8.46 9.42
N THR A 135 -9.18 -9.71 8.95
CA THR A 135 -9.95 -10.17 7.78
C THR A 135 -11.45 -10.21 8.04
N LYS A 136 -11.89 -10.48 9.27
CA LYS A 136 -13.30 -10.36 9.67
C LYS A 136 -13.81 -8.93 9.48
N ARG A 137 -13.08 -7.91 9.96
CA ARG A 137 -13.43 -6.50 9.75
C ARG A 137 -13.52 -6.15 8.27
N TRP A 138 -12.58 -6.63 7.46
CA TRP A 138 -12.64 -6.43 6.01
C TRP A 138 -13.86 -7.11 5.38
N SER A 139 -14.32 -8.25 5.91
CA SER A 139 -15.57 -8.90 5.48
C SER A 139 -16.77 -8.00 5.79
N GLU A 140 -16.84 -7.46 7.00
CA GLU A 140 -17.92 -6.56 7.42
C GLU A 140 -17.98 -5.33 6.52
N VAL A 141 -16.83 -4.70 6.21
CA VAL A 141 -16.76 -3.59 5.24
C VAL A 141 -17.25 -4.01 3.86
N ALA A 142 -16.83 -5.18 3.37
CA ALA A 142 -17.25 -5.67 2.06
C ALA A 142 -18.77 -5.92 1.98
N GLU A 143 -19.39 -6.35 3.08
CA GLU A 143 -20.85 -6.56 3.16
C GLU A 143 -21.66 -5.26 3.07
N TYR A 144 -21.07 -4.12 3.47
CA TYR A 144 -21.71 -2.80 3.33
C TYR A 144 -21.57 -2.20 1.93
N VAL A 145 -20.75 -2.77 1.04
CA VAL A 145 -20.61 -2.27 -0.34
C VAL A 145 -21.76 -2.83 -1.19
N PRO A 146 -22.67 -1.99 -1.69
CA PRO A 146 -23.82 -2.47 -2.44
C PRO A 146 -23.41 -2.98 -3.83
N VAL A 147 -24.01 -4.08 -4.28
CA VAL A 147 -23.71 -4.70 -5.59
C VAL A 147 -24.07 -3.77 -6.76
N ASP A 148 -25.09 -2.95 -6.58
CA ASP A 148 -25.55 -1.92 -7.51
C ASP A 148 -24.83 -0.57 -7.33
N MET A 149 -23.68 -0.54 -6.64
CA MET A 149 -22.83 0.65 -6.57
C MET A 149 -22.44 1.10 -7.97
N GLY A 150 -22.95 2.26 -8.38
CA GLY A 150 -22.63 2.93 -9.63
C GLY A 150 -21.69 4.12 -9.48
N GLU A 151 -21.44 4.81 -10.59
CA GLU A 151 -20.52 5.96 -10.63
C GLU A 151 -20.88 7.06 -9.64
N ILE A 152 -22.16 7.41 -9.50
CA ILE A 152 -22.62 8.48 -8.59
C ILE A 152 -22.27 8.15 -7.13
N SER A 153 -22.50 6.91 -6.70
CA SER A 153 -22.18 6.46 -5.34
C SER A 153 -20.67 6.42 -5.11
N LEU A 154 -19.89 6.01 -6.12
CA LEU A 154 -18.43 6.05 -6.07
C LEU A 154 -17.91 7.48 -5.94
N ASP A 155 -18.44 8.41 -6.73
CA ASP A 155 -18.05 9.81 -6.69
C ASP A 155 -18.33 10.43 -5.33
N GLY A 156 -19.49 10.12 -4.74
CA GLY A 156 -19.83 10.54 -3.37
C GLY A 156 -18.87 9.98 -2.32
N PHE A 157 -18.53 8.69 -2.40
CA PHE A 157 -17.58 8.05 -1.47
C PHE A 157 -16.16 8.64 -1.59
N LEU A 158 -15.67 8.83 -2.82
CA LEU A 158 -14.37 9.47 -3.07
C LEU A 158 -14.36 10.92 -2.57
N GLY A 159 -15.45 11.66 -2.80
CA GLY A 159 -15.61 13.02 -2.30
C GLY A 159 -15.48 13.09 -0.79
N PHE A 160 -16.21 12.24 -0.06
CA PHE A 160 -16.13 12.13 1.40
C PHE A 160 -14.70 11.84 1.88
N LEU A 161 -14.03 10.83 1.28
CA LEU A 161 -12.68 10.45 1.68
C LEU A 161 -11.64 11.56 1.43
N ILE A 162 -11.76 12.30 0.33
CA ILE A 162 -10.85 13.41 -0.03
C ILE A 162 -11.14 14.67 0.81
N GLU A 163 -12.36 14.84 1.28
CA GLU A 163 -12.70 15.92 2.21
C GLU A 163 -12.02 15.74 3.57
N ASP A 164 -11.94 14.50 4.06
CA ASP A 164 -11.25 14.12 5.29
C ASP A 164 -9.72 14.07 5.16
N GLY A 165 -9.19 14.13 3.94
CA GLY A 165 -7.74 14.14 3.69
C GLY A 165 -7.04 15.34 4.32
N GLU A 166 -5.95 15.07 5.06
CA GLU A 166 -5.18 16.10 5.78
C GLU A 166 -3.79 16.33 5.17
N SER A 167 -3.23 15.34 4.49
CA SER A 167 -1.82 15.36 4.07
C SER A 167 -1.57 16.24 2.84
N LYS A 168 -0.40 16.86 2.76
CA LYS A 168 0.06 17.52 1.55
C LYS A 168 0.97 16.57 0.78
N LEU A 169 0.64 16.33 -0.49
CA LEU A 169 1.46 15.51 -1.38
C LEU A 169 1.98 16.33 -2.55
N PHE A 170 3.14 15.93 -3.05
CA PHE A 170 3.77 16.53 -4.20
C PHE A 170 3.83 15.52 -5.34
N VAL A 171 3.41 15.92 -6.53
CA VAL A 171 3.47 15.11 -7.75
C VAL A 171 4.52 15.73 -8.67
N LYS A 172 5.49 14.94 -9.10
CA LYS A 172 6.51 15.36 -10.06
C LYS A 172 6.94 14.19 -10.93
N ASP A 173 6.92 14.37 -12.24
CA ASP A 173 7.36 13.37 -13.23
C ASP A 173 6.71 11.99 -13.03
N GLY A 174 5.39 11.97 -12.75
CA GLY A 174 4.64 10.73 -12.50
C GLY A 174 4.93 10.05 -11.16
N LYS A 175 5.69 10.69 -10.26
CA LYS A 175 5.99 10.19 -8.91
C LYS A 175 5.31 11.05 -7.86
N VAL A 176 5.00 10.44 -6.72
CA VAL A 176 4.33 11.12 -5.59
C VAL A 176 5.22 11.10 -4.37
N TYR A 177 5.29 12.24 -3.68
CA TYR A 177 6.13 12.45 -2.51
C TYR A 177 5.30 12.97 -1.34
N ASP A 178 5.68 12.61 -0.13
CA ASP A 178 5.10 13.14 1.11
C ASP A 178 5.67 14.52 1.48
N GLU A 179 5.23 15.04 2.63
CA GLU A 179 5.66 16.34 3.17
C GLU A 179 7.15 16.43 3.48
N GLU A 180 7.80 15.28 3.66
CA GLU A 180 9.23 15.16 3.91
C GLU A 180 10.00 14.84 2.61
N TYR A 181 9.36 14.99 1.45
CA TYR A 181 9.90 14.71 0.12
C TYR A 181 10.34 13.25 -0.09
N ARG A 182 9.77 12.32 0.67
CA ARG A 182 10.03 10.88 0.49
C ARG A 182 9.13 10.33 -0.59
N LEU A 183 9.72 9.52 -1.47
CA LEU A 183 8.99 8.85 -2.53
C LEU A 183 7.98 7.84 -1.95
N LEU A 184 6.73 7.98 -2.36
CA LEU A 184 5.65 7.06 -2.07
C LEU A 184 5.53 6.05 -3.23
N SER A 185 5.30 4.79 -2.86
CA SER A 185 5.20 3.67 -3.82
C SER A 185 4.23 2.58 -3.34
N ARG A 186 3.30 2.90 -2.43
CA ARG A 186 2.36 1.92 -1.84
C ARG A 186 1.37 1.36 -2.87
N SER A 187 0.99 2.13 -3.88
CA SER A 187 0.13 1.71 -5.00
C SER A 187 0.76 0.60 -5.84
N TYR A 188 2.08 0.39 -5.78
CA TYR A 188 2.70 -0.80 -6.36
C TYR A 188 2.10 -2.10 -5.79
N LEU A 189 1.71 -2.11 -4.51
CA LEU A 189 1.10 -3.25 -3.84
C LEU A 189 -0.30 -3.59 -4.38
N THR A 190 -0.97 -2.65 -5.06
CA THR A 190 -2.27 -2.88 -5.70
C THR A 190 -2.14 -3.45 -7.11
N GLY A 191 -0.92 -3.78 -7.56
CA GLY A 191 -0.63 -4.38 -8.87
C GLY A 191 -0.31 -3.37 -9.98
N LYS A 192 -0.48 -2.07 -9.74
CA LYS A 192 -0.04 -1.02 -10.66
C LYS A 192 0.28 0.26 -9.90
N GLU A 193 1.55 0.65 -9.92
CA GLU A 193 1.98 1.93 -9.40
C GLU A 193 1.38 3.08 -10.21
N THR A 194 0.65 3.98 -9.56
CA THR A 194 0.05 5.15 -10.21
C THR A 194 0.00 6.35 -9.28
N PRO A 195 0.14 7.59 -9.81
CA PRO A 195 0.01 8.79 -8.99
C PRO A 195 -1.35 8.86 -8.29
N VAL A 196 -2.44 8.56 -9.00
CA VAL A 196 -3.80 8.55 -8.42
C VAL A 196 -3.90 7.58 -7.24
N GLY A 197 -3.32 6.38 -7.37
CA GLY A 197 -3.29 5.40 -6.29
C GLY A 197 -2.51 5.91 -5.07
N GLU A 198 -1.32 6.48 -5.28
CA GLU A 198 -0.54 7.07 -4.18
C GLU A 198 -1.26 8.24 -3.51
N ILE A 199 -1.94 9.09 -4.30
CA ILE A 199 -2.68 10.24 -3.78
C ILE A 199 -3.80 9.79 -2.84
N LEU A 200 -4.55 8.75 -3.24
CA LEU A 200 -5.60 8.17 -2.40
C LEU A 200 -5.02 7.49 -1.16
N LEU A 201 -4.03 6.61 -1.32
CA LEU A 201 -3.37 5.92 -0.20
C LEU A 201 -2.66 6.88 0.76
N GLY A 202 -2.19 8.02 0.25
CA GLY A 202 -1.59 9.11 1.01
C GLY A 202 -2.60 10.01 1.71
N GLN A 203 -3.92 9.77 1.58
CA GLN A 203 -4.98 10.58 2.19
C GLN A 203 -4.75 12.09 1.97
N ALA A 204 -4.45 12.46 0.73
CA ALA A 204 -4.08 13.83 0.42
C ALA A 204 -5.25 14.79 0.65
N GLY A 205 -5.05 15.80 1.48
CA GLY A 205 -5.91 16.98 1.56
C GLY A 205 -5.54 18.04 0.54
N ARG A 206 -4.28 18.09 0.10
CA ARG A 206 -3.78 19.01 -0.94
C ARG A 206 -2.76 18.30 -1.82
N VAL A 207 -2.79 18.61 -3.11
CA VAL A 207 -1.87 18.04 -4.09
C VAL A 207 -1.19 19.16 -4.87
N TYR A 208 0.14 19.15 -4.87
CA TYR A 208 0.96 20.12 -5.59
C TYR A 208 1.65 19.40 -6.74
N CYS A 209 1.27 19.73 -7.97
CA CYS A 209 1.84 19.14 -9.18
C CYS A 209 2.91 20.08 -9.75
N PHE A 210 4.14 19.59 -9.83
CA PHE A 210 5.24 20.30 -10.47
C PHE A 210 5.53 19.68 -11.84
N GLY A 211 5.37 20.48 -12.89
CA GLY A 211 5.61 20.04 -14.27
C GLY A 211 4.43 19.31 -14.91
N GLU A 212 4.70 18.59 -16.00
CA GLU A 212 3.65 17.90 -16.74
C GLU A 212 3.10 16.70 -15.96
N THR A 213 1.77 16.67 -15.85
CA THR A 213 1.03 15.57 -15.23
C THR A 213 0.31 14.80 -16.33
N ASP A 214 0.31 13.47 -16.25
CA ASP A 214 -0.38 12.63 -17.21
C ASP A 214 -1.90 12.92 -17.23
N GLY A 215 -2.56 12.56 -18.33
CA GLY A 215 -3.97 12.87 -18.56
C GLY A 215 -4.93 12.24 -17.56
N GLU A 216 -4.63 11.03 -17.06
CA GLU A 216 -5.45 10.31 -16.07
C GLU A 216 -5.38 11.04 -14.74
N THR A 217 -4.17 11.30 -14.24
CA THR A 217 -3.95 12.02 -12.98
C THR A 217 -4.51 13.44 -13.01
N ARG A 218 -4.30 14.18 -14.11
CA ARG A 218 -4.85 15.54 -14.26
C ARG A 218 -6.38 15.53 -14.25
N SER A 219 -7.02 14.56 -14.91
CA SER A 219 -8.49 14.45 -14.95
C SER A 219 -9.05 14.09 -13.57
N PHE A 220 -8.41 13.16 -12.86
CA PHE A 220 -8.77 12.79 -11.49
C PHE A 220 -8.68 13.99 -10.53
N LEU A 221 -7.55 14.72 -10.55
CA LEU A 221 -7.36 15.90 -9.69
C LEU A 221 -8.38 17.00 -9.99
N LYS A 222 -8.68 17.26 -11.27
CA LYS A 222 -9.71 18.24 -11.64
C LYS A 222 -11.10 17.82 -11.16
N LYS A 223 -11.43 16.52 -11.26
CA LYS A 223 -12.75 15.99 -10.86
C LYS A 223 -12.95 16.06 -9.34
N TYR A 224 -11.97 15.60 -8.55
CA TYR A 224 -12.17 15.40 -7.11
C TYR A 224 -11.48 16.42 -6.20
N TYR A 225 -10.34 16.97 -6.61
CA TYR A 225 -9.58 17.90 -5.76
C TYR A 225 -9.93 19.36 -6.04
N GLY A 226 -10.28 19.72 -7.29
CA GLY A 226 -10.68 21.07 -7.65
C GLY A 226 -9.67 22.12 -7.16
N LYS A 227 -10.08 22.99 -6.22
CA LYS A 227 -9.22 24.04 -5.63
C LYS A 227 -8.12 23.52 -4.69
N LYS A 228 -8.15 22.23 -4.31
CA LYS A 228 -7.14 21.56 -3.48
C LYS A 228 -5.95 21.03 -4.31
N ALA A 229 -6.02 21.10 -5.64
CA ALA A 229 -4.93 20.72 -6.54
C ALA A 229 -4.29 21.97 -7.16
N PHE A 230 -2.97 22.09 -7.03
CA PHE A 230 -2.17 23.21 -7.52
C PHE A 230 -1.26 22.72 -8.64
N PHE A 231 -1.43 23.26 -9.85
CA PHE A 231 -0.58 22.94 -11.00
C PHE A 231 0.42 24.08 -11.18
N CYS A 232 1.70 23.79 -10.95
CA CYS A 232 2.82 24.72 -10.96
C CYS A 232 3.73 24.50 -12.15
#